data_AF-A0AAW1KCE5-F1
#
_entry.id   AF-A0AAW1KCE5-F1
#
_cell.length_a   1.000
_cell.length_b   1.000
_cell.length_c   1.000
_cell.angle_alpha   90.00
_cell.angle_beta   90.00
_cell.angle_gamma   90.00
#
_symmetry.space_group_name_H-M   'P 1'
#
loop_
_entity.id
_entity.type
_entity.pdbx_description
1 polymer ?
#
loop_
_entity_poly.entity_id
_entity_poly.type
_entity_poly.pdbx_seq_one_letter_code
_entity_poly.pdbx_strand_id
1 'polypeptide(L)'
;MRNPAPLPPSAPTPSQQPPQKPSHLLEINLISAQNLKQPSTNLRRLQTYVVVYIDSNFKLRTRVDHVGAENPTWNDKFIFRVSDDFFRRETSAFTVKF
;
A
#
# COMPACT_ATOMS: atom_id res chain seq x y z
N MET A 1 -14.97 54.47 -17.79
CA MET A 1 -15.71 53.20 -17.84
C MET A 1 -14.76 52.10 -17.36
N ARG A 2 -14.99 51.51 -16.18
CA ARG A 2 -14.15 50.40 -15.66
C ARG A 2 -14.71 49.09 -16.17
N ASN A 3 -13.89 48.28 -16.84
CA ASN A 3 -14.26 46.90 -17.15
C ASN A 3 -14.34 46.09 -15.85
N PRO A 4 -15.38 45.27 -15.66
CA PRO A 4 -15.45 44.37 -14.51
C PRO A 4 -14.38 43.27 -14.62
N ALA A 5 -13.88 42.84 -13.47
CA ALA A 5 -12.93 41.74 -13.37
C ALA A 5 -13.56 40.43 -13.86
N PRO A 6 -12.79 39.53 -14.50
CA PRO A 6 -13.29 38.21 -14.89
C PRO A 6 -13.69 37.42 -13.65
N LEU A 7 -14.84 36.74 -13.73
CA LEU A 7 -15.34 35.88 -12.66
C LEU A 7 -14.39 34.70 -12.43
N PRO A 8 -14.20 34.24 -11.18
CA PRO A 8 -13.47 33.01 -10.92
C PRO A 8 -14.17 31.83 -11.60
N PRO A 9 -13.43 30.77 -12.00
CA PRO A 9 -14.04 29.58 -12.58
C PRO A 9 -15.05 29.00 -11.58
N SER A 10 -16.29 28.82 -12.04
CA SER A 10 -17.37 28.23 -11.25
C SER A 10 -16.93 26.89 -10.69
N ALA A 11 -17.08 26.69 -9.37
CA ALA A 11 -16.88 25.38 -8.76
C ALA A 11 -17.76 24.34 -9.46
N PRO A 12 -17.28 23.10 -9.67
CA PRO A 12 -18.06 22.08 -10.35
C PRO A 12 -19.37 21.83 -9.59
N THR A 13 -20.49 21.99 -10.30
CA THR A 13 -21.84 21.73 -9.81
C THR A 13 -21.96 20.24 -9.41
N PRO A 14 -22.70 19.86 -8.34
CA PRO A 14 -22.81 18.47 -7.88
C PRO A 14 -23.20 17.46 -8.98
N SER A 15 -23.88 17.94 -10.03
CA SER A 15 -24.31 17.18 -11.21
C SER A 15 -23.18 16.74 -12.16
N GLN A 16 -21.96 17.27 -12.02
CA GLN A 16 -20.79 16.91 -12.84
C GLN A 16 -19.76 16.03 -12.11
N GLN A 17 -19.98 15.69 -10.83
CA GLN A 17 -19.11 14.73 -10.18
C GLN A 17 -19.38 13.33 -10.74
N PRO A 18 -18.36 12.61 -11.24
CA PRO A 18 -18.53 11.22 -11.60
C PRO A 18 -19.03 10.46 -10.34
N PRO A 19 -19.97 9.51 -10.49
CA PRO A 19 -20.47 8.74 -9.37
C PRO A 19 -19.30 8.11 -8.62
N GLN A 20 -19.20 8.38 -7.33
CA GLN A 20 -18.15 7.78 -6.50
C GLN A 20 -18.42 6.28 -6.43
N LYS A 21 -17.53 5.49 -7.03
CA LYS A 21 -17.63 4.04 -6.96
C LYS A 21 -17.41 3.60 -5.52
N PRO A 22 -18.22 2.65 -5.00
CA PRO A 22 -17.99 2.08 -3.68
C PRO A 22 -16.58 1.49 -3.57
N SER A 23 -15.95 1.66 -2.41
CA SER A 23 -14.59 1.19 -2.15
C SER A 23 -14.45 0.76 -0.71
N HIS A 24 -13.58 -0.23 -0.46
CA HIS A 24 -13.31 -0.79 0.86
C HIS A 24 -11.86 -0.50 1.28
N LEU A 25 -11.60 -0.60 2.58
CA LEU A 25 -10.24 -0.55 3.12
C LEU A 25 -9.80 -1.96 3.52
N LEU A 26 -8.70 -2.41 2.93
CA LEU A 26 -8.02 -3.63 3.32
C LEU A 26 -6.86 -3.30 4.25
N GLU A 27 -6.95 -3.74 5.50
CA GLU A 27 -5.89 -3.62 6.49
C GLU A 27 -5.08 -4.93 6.57
N ILE A 28 -3.76 -4.84 6.48
CA ILE A 28 -2.84 -5.96 6.61
C ILE A 28 -1.87 -5.62 7.74
N ASN A 29 -1.89 -6.44 8.79
CA ASN A 29 -0.96 -6.33 9.91
C ASN A 29 0.17 -7.36 9.72
N LEU A 30 1.36 -6.86 9.40
CA LEU A 30 2.55 -7.68 9.21
C LEU A 30 3.42 -7.62 10.46
N ILE A 31 3.37 -8.71 11.23
CA ILE A 31 4.01 -8.78 12.54
C ILE A 31 5.47 -9.20 12.40
N SER A 32 5.73 -10.37 11.83
CA SER A 32 7.05 -10.99 11.79
C SER A 32 7.16 -12.04 10.68
N ALA A 33 8.39 -12.47 10.39
CA ALA A 33 8.67 -13.71 9.67
C ALA A 33 9.47 -14.67 10.57
N GLN A 34 9.50 -15.95 10.21
CA GLN A 34 10.20 -16.98 10.99
C GLN A 34 11.03 -17.85 10.05
N ASN A 35 12.18 -18.33 10.55
CA ASN A 35 13.05 -19.29 9.86
C ASN A 35 13.43 -18.88 8.43
N LEU A 36 13.74 -17.59 8.21
CA LEU A 36 14.24 -17.14 6.93
C LEU A 36 15.59 -17.78 6.61
N LYS A 37 15.77 -18.20 5.35
CA LYS A 37 17.03 -18.78 4.89
C LYS A 37 18.14 -17.75 4.99
N GLN A 38 19.20 -18.07 5.72
CA GLN A 38 20.39 -17.22 5.73
C GLN A 38 21.04 -17.17 4.33
N PRO A 39 21.57 -16.01 3.92
CA PRO A 39 22.44 -15.93 2.76
C PRO A 39 23.63 -16.88 2.94
N SER A 40 24.04 -17.55 1.87
CA SER A 40 25.17 -18.50 1.88
C SER A 40 26.50 -17.86 2.33
N THR A 41 26.58 -16.52 2.27
CA THR A 41 27.73 -15.73 2.70
C THR A 41 27.51 -15.18 4.11
N ASN A 42 28.01 -15.90 5.11
CA ASN A 42 27.94 -15.58 6.56
C ASN A 42 28.63 -14.25 6.98
N LEU A 43 29.09 -13.43 6.04
CA LEU A 43 29.89 -12.23 6.31
C LEU A 43 29.04 -10.96 6.54
N ARG A 44 27.72 -11.02 6.36
CA ARG A 44 26.81 -9.88 6.61
C ARG A 44 25.63 -10.28 7.47
N ARG A 45 25.28 -9.40 8.41
CA ARG A 45 24.06 -9.49 9.21
C ARG A 45 22.84 -9.44 8.26
N LEU A 46 21.90 -10.37 8.43
CA LEU A 46 20.69 -10.44 7.61
C LEU A 46 19.85 -9.17 7.84
N GLN A 47 19.53 -8.48 6.74
CA GLN A 47 18.73 -7.25 6.74
C GLN A 47 17.46 -7.53 5.95
N THR A 48 16.35 -7.76 6.65
CA THR A 48 15.10 -8.20 6.02
C THR A 48 14.06 -7.10 6.07
N TYR A 49 13.37 -6.90 4.95
CA TYR A 49 12.20 -6.05 4.85
C TYR A 49 11.19 -6.73 3.93
N VAL A 50 9.94 -6.31 4.03
CA VAL A 50 8.86 -6.86 3.22
C VAL A 50 8.32 -5.78 2.31
N VAL A 51 7.98 -6.18 1.09
CA VAL A 51 7.25 -5.38 0.12
C VAL A 51 5.87 -5.98 -0.08
N VAL A 52 4.83 -5.17 0.10
CA VAL A 52 3.43 -5.56 -0.05
C VAL A 52 2.78 -4.71 -1.14
N TYR A 53 2.03 -5.32 -2.04
CA TYR A 53 1.31 -4.60 -3.09
C TYR A 53 0.10 -5.36 -3.63
N ILE A 54 -0.89 -4.62 -4.11
CA ILE A 54 -2.02 -5.13 -4.89
C ILE A 54 -1.78 -4.87 -6.38
N ASP A 55 -1.44 -3.61 -6.71
CA ASP A 55 -0.95 -3.19 -8.01
C ASP A 55 0.58 -3.08 -7.96
N SER A 56 1.27 -3.67 -8.94
CA SER A 56 2.73 -3.65 -9.01
C SER A 56 3.32 -2.24 -9.15
N ASN A 57 2.53 -1.25 -9.53
CA ASN A 57 2.91 0.16 -9.57
C ASN A 57 2.90 0.82 -8.17
N PHE A 58 2.13 0.29 -7.22
CA PHE A 58 1.95 0.88 -5.89
C PHE A 58 2.41 -0.08 -4.79
N LYS A 59 3.72 -0.06 -4.54
CA LYS A 59 4.38 -0.91 -3.55
C LYS A 59 4.57 -0.18 -2.23
N LEU A 60 4.15 -0.82 -1.15
CA LEU A 60 4.45 -0.41 0.22
C LEU A 60 5.55 -1.32 0.78
N ARG A 61 6.34 -0.80 1.72
CA ARG A 61 7.45 -1.54 2.34
C ARG A 61 7.51 -1.33 3.84
N THR A 62 7.94 -2.35 4.56
CA THR A 62 8.27 -2.25 5.99
C THR A 62 9.56 -1.47 6.18
N ARG A 63 9.87 -1.18 7.45
CA ARG A 63 11.25 -0.87 7.84
C ARG A 63 12.14 -2.10 7.66
N VAL A 64 13.44 -1.87 7.57
CA VAL A 64 14.43 -2.96 7.60
C VAL A 64 14.60 -3.42 9.03
N ASP A 65 14.42 -4.70 9.29
CA ASP A 65 14.86 -5.32 10.53
C ASP A 65 16.34 -5.67 10.42
N HIS A 66 17.12 -5.20 11.39
CA HIS A 66 18.55 -5.42 11.49
C HIS A 66 18.91 -6.39 12.63
N VAL A 67 17.94 -6.79 13.45
CA VAL A 67 18.18 -7.47 14.73
C VAL A 67 17.70 -8.92 14.70
N GLY A 68 16.47 -9.16 14.25
CA GLY A 68 15.82 -10.47 14.30
C GLY A 68 16.41 -11.51 13.34
N ALA A 69 17.18 -11.08 12.33
CA ALA A 69 17.88 -11.93 11.38
C ALA A 69 16.94 -12.95 10.70
N GLU A 70 17.00 -14.23 11.07
CA GLU A 70 16.11 -15.27 10.56
C GLU A 70 14.66 -15.11 11.01
N ASN A 71 14.44 -14.39 12.11
CA ASN A 71 13.15 -14.17 12.74
C ASN A 71 12.87 -12.66 12.89
N PRO A 72 12.76 -11.92 11.77
CA PRO A 72 12.57 -10.48 11.82
C PRO A 72 11.18 -10.12 12.33
N THR A 73 11.09 -9.01 13.04
CA THR A 73 9.82 -8.45 13.54
C THR A 73 9.69 -6.99 13.07
N TRP A 74 8.58 -6.67 12.41
CA TRP A 74 8.30 -5.34 11.88
C TRP A 74 7.16 -4.63 12.62
N ASN A 75 6.07 -5.34 12.91
CA ASN A 75 4.84 -4.76 13.47
C ASN A 75 4.30 -3.58 12.63
N ASP A 76 4.38 -3.71 11.31
CA ASP A 76 3.92 -2.68 10.38
C ASP A 76 2.47 -2.96 9.93
N LYS A 77 1.70 -1.88 9.77
CA LYS A 77 0.32 -1.92 9.27
C LYS A 77 0.26 -1.29 7.87
N PHE A 78 -0.30 -2.04 6.92
CA PHE A 78 -0.57 -1.55 5.57
C PHE A 78 -2.07 -1.39 5.37
N ILE A 79 -2.47 -0.26 4.80
CA ILE A 79 -3.87 0.02 4.47
C ILE A 79 -3.96 0.29 2.97
N PHE A 80 -4.77 -0.50 2.28
CA PHE A 80 -5.04 -0.34 0.85
C PHE A 80 -6.51 0.04 0.65
N ARG A 81 -6.76 1.04 -0.20
CA ARG A 81 -8.11 1.31 -0.68
C ARG A 81 -8.35 0.47 -1.94
N VAL A 82 -9.34 -0.41 -1.88
CA VAL A 82 -9.69 -1.32 -2.98
C VAL A 82 -11.08 -1.01 -3.50
N SER A 83 -11.32 -1.26 -4.79
CA SER A 83 -12.67 -1.12 -5.36
C SER A 83 -13.59 -2.24 -4.86
N ASP A 84 -14.90 -1.99 -4.89
CA ASP A 84 -15.90 -3.03 -4.60
C ASP A 84 -15.77 -4.25 -5.53
N ASP A 85 -15.43 -4.03 -6.81
CA ASP A 85 -15.16 -5.10 -7.78
C ASP A 85 -13.99 -5.99 -7.36
N PHE A 86 -12.89 -5.39 -6.88
CA PHE A 86 -11.75 -6.15 -6.36
C PHE A 86 -12.16 -6.92 -5.10
N PHE A 87 -12.88 -6.28 -4.17
CA PHE A 87 -13.29 -6.94 -2.93
C PHE A 87 -14.21 -8.15 -3.16
N ARG A 88 -15.11 -8.09 -4.14
CA ARG A 88 -16.07 -9.16 -4.45
C ARG A 88 -15.51 -10.30 -5.28
N ARG A 89 -14.38 -10.10 -5.95
CA ARG A 89 -13.82 -11.11 -6.86
C ARG A 89 -13.11 -12.21 -6.08
N GLU A 90 -13.50 -13.45 -6.32
CA GLU A 90 -12.92 -14.63 -5.64
C GLU A 90 -11.41 -14.79 -5.90
N THR A 91 -10.93 -14.33 -7.06
CA THR A 91 -9.52 -14.41 -7.47
C THR A 91 -8.73 -13.15 -7.12
N SER A 92 -9.23 -12.33 -6.20
CA SER A 92 -8.49 -11.17 -5.71
C SER A 92 -7.34 -11.60 -4.82
N ALA A 93 -6.18 -11.02 -5.09
CA ALA A 93 -4.94 -11.37 -4.42
C ALA A 93 -4.09 -10.12 -4.20
N PHE A 94 -3.23 -10.19 -3.20
CA PHE A 94 -2.15 -9.25 -2.98
C PHE A 94 -0.84 -10.03 -2.95
N THR A 95 0.27 -9.34 -3.16
CA THR A 95 1.59 -9.95 -3.17
C THR A 95 2.40 -9.48 -1.97
N VAL A 96 3.15 -10.41 -1.38
CA VAL A 96 4.13 -10.19 -0.32
C VAL A 96 5.47 -10.72 -0.80
N LYS A 97 6.54 -9.91 -0.69
CA LYS A 97 7.92 -10.29 -1.03
C LYS A 97 8.87 -9.92 0.09
N PHE A 98 9.83 -10.80 0.40
CA PHE A 98 10.84 -10.65 1.44
C PHE A 98 12.16 -11.28 1.01
#